data_AF-A0A3D9C468-F1
#
_entry.id   AF-A0A3D9C468-F1
#
_cell.length_a   1.000
_cell.length_b   1.000
_cell.length_c   1.000
_cell.angle_alpha   90.00
_cell.angle_beta   90.00
_cell.angle_gamma   90.00
#
_symmetry.space_group_name_H-M   'P 1'
#
loop_
_entity.id
_entity.type
_entity.pdbx_description
1 polymer ?
#
loop_
_entity_poly.entity_id
_entity_poly.type
_entity_poly.pdbx_seq_one_letter_code
_entity_poly.pdbx_strand_id
1 'polypeptide(L)'
;MKNNLIFLSLSLFIVGCKKNGNSQDNNTQLAQNKPDTAFQFKPIGLETIKDYSFPKEWKVNTYGEENVSLNNDDINYQSKLEKIDYFNRIKGGINEYSNPDYSNFVKQDSLLKLSKIDSLFITDSMKLNDGRKILAFKTVATLDSNEYEFPVKIYKVDIAIFEGNNTIQSENIFSEIDYPYTTKQNICYLDKNGNLDCKKFTIDEDKVYFDGTYKKNI
;
A
#
# COMPACT_ATOMS: atom_id res chain seq x y z
N MET A 1 53.22 4.35 -35.26
CA MET A 1 51.89 4.45 -35.92
C MET A 1 51.37 3.03 -36.20
N LYS A 2 50.05 2.89 -36.34
CA LYS A 2 49.29 1.69 -36.77
C LYS A 2 50.04 0.85 -37.85
N ASN A 3 49.95 -0.48 -37.88
CA ASN A 3 48.71 -1.21 -38.16
C ASN A 3 48.73 -2.69 -37.74
N ASN A 4 47.53 -3.27 -37.58
CA ASN A 4 47.30 -4.69 -37.29
C ASN A 4 47.39 -5.56 -38.56
N LEU A 5 47.59 -6.86 -38.39
CA LEU A 5 46.79 -7.86 -39.11
C LEU A 5 46.51 -9.06 -38.18
N ILE A 6 45.26 -9.50 -38.14
CA ILE A 6 44.78 -10.61 -37.31
C ILE A 6 44.60 -11.84 -38.20
N PHE A 7 44.96 -13.02 -37.72
CA PHE A 7 44.39 -14.27 -38.22
C PHE A 7 44.04 -15.21 -37.06
N LEU A 8 42.76 -15.59 -36.99
CA LEU A 8 42.27 -16.61 -36.07
C LEU A 8 42.60 -18.01 -36.62
N SER A 9 42.90 -18.93 -35.72
CA SER A 9 42.90 -20.37 -35.98
C SER A 9 42.34 -21.07 -34.75
N LEU A 10 41.26 -21.84 -34.94
CA LEU A 10 40.53 -22.53 -33.88
C LEU A 10 40.75 -24.04 -34.07
N SER A 11 41.15 -24.76 -33.03
CA SER A 11 41.20 -26.24 -33.06
C SER A 11 40.89 -26.85 -31.69
N LEU A 12 40.01 -27.86 -31.72
CA LEU A 12 39.49 -28.59 -30.56
C LEU A 12 40.54 -29.53 -29.95
N PHE A 13 40.39 -29.82 -28.65
CA PHE A 13 40.91 -31.03 -28.02
C PHE A 13 39.77 -31.83 -27.37
N ILE A 14 39.84 -33.16 -27.46
CA ILE A 14 38.82 -34.12 -27.00
C ILE A 14 39.46 -35.14 -26.03
N VAL A 15 38.93 -35.28 -24.80
CA VAL A 15 39.11 -36.40 -23.84
C VAL A 15 37.89 -36.42 -22.88
N GLY A 16 37.33 -37.54 -22.38
CA GLY A 16 37.51 -38.95 -22.76
C GLY A 16 37.08 -39.97 -21.69
N CYS A 17 35.84 -40.50 -21.78
CA CYS A 17 35.32 -41.73 -21.11
C CYS A 17 35.21 -41.84 -19.57
N LYS A 18 34.02 -42.26 -19.09
CA LYS A 18 33.80 -43.63 -18.52
C LYS A 18 32.32 -43.96 -18.28
N LYS A 19 32.00 -45.25 -18.15
CA LYS A 19 30.65 -45.84 -18.02
C LYS A 19 30.56 -46.78 -16.80
N ASN A 20 29.36 -46.86 -16.21
CA ASN A 20 28.76 -47.93 -15.36
C ASN A 20 28.38 -47.51 -13.93
N GLY A 21 27.12 -47.80 -13.58
CA GLY A 21 26.50 -47.70 -12.25
C GLY A 21 25.02 -48.07 -12.41
N ASN A 22 24.58 -49.16 -11.76
CA ASN A 22 23.28 -49.79 -12.02
C ASN A 22 22.07 -49.05 -11.41
N SER A 23 20.91 -49.31 -12.01
CA SER A 23 19.56 -49.39 -11.42
C SER A 23 19.10 -48.31 -10.44
N GLN A 24 18.04 -47.58 -10.84
CA GLN A 24 16.69 -47.94 -10.39
C GLN A 24 15.61 -47.37 -11.32
N ASP A 25 14.48 -48.07 -11.41
CA ASP A 25 13.39 -47.75 -12.33
C ASP A 25 12.69 -46.43 -12.02
N ASN A 26 12.09 -45.85 -13.06
CA ASN A 26 11.35 -44.59 -13.02
C ASN A 26 10.07 -44.71 -12.18
N ASN A 27 10.20 -44.52 -10.86
CA ASN A 27 9.11 -44.21 -9.95
C ASN A 27 9.43 -42.96 -9.11
N THR A 28 9.96 -41.92 -9.77
CA THR A 28 9.69 -40.55 -9.34
C THR A 28 8.18 -40.31 -9.50
N GLN A 29 7.43 -40.67 -8.45
CA GLN A 29 6.25 -39.91 -8.10
C GLN A 29 6.61 -38.44 -8.29
N LEU A 30 5.86 -37.73 -9.13
CA LEU A 30 5.91 -36.28 -9.08
C LEU A 30 5.67 -35.93 -7.62
N ALA A 31 6.69 -35.39 -6.97
CA ALA A 31 6.47 -34.64 -5.77
C ALA A 31 5.49 -33.56 -6.18
N GLN A 32 4.21 -33.74 -5.82
CA GLN A 32 3.29 -32.64 -5.73
C GLN A 32 4.00 -31.70 -4.77
N ASN A 33 4.62 -30.65 -5.32
CA ASN A 33 5.05 -29.51 -4.54
C ASN A 33 3.81 -29.14 -3.75
N LYS A 34 3.82 -29.44 -2.44
CA LYS A 34 2.80 -28.93 -1.53
C LYS A 34 2.73 -27.45 -1.84
N PRO A 35 1.55 -26.87 -2.11
CA PRO A 35 1.46 -25.43 -2.24
C PRO A 35 2.07 -24.87 -0.96
N ASP A 36 3.18 -24.16 -1.12
CA ASP A 36 3.88 -23.48 -0.05
C ASP A 36 2.82 -22.66 0.69
N THR A 37 2.72 -22.81 2.01
CA THR A 37 1.50 -22.43 2.76
C THR A 37 1.11 -21.01 2.44
N ALA A 38 0.09 -20.85 1.57
CA ALA A 38 -0.17 -19.60 0.89
C ALA A 38 -0.46 -18.54 1.94
N PHE A 39 0.45 -17.58 2.03
CA PHE A 39 0.42 -16.54 3.04
C PHE A 39 -0.92 -15.81 3.01
N GLN A 40 -1.51 -15.57 4.18
CA GLN A 40 -2.77 -14.84 4.32
C GLN A 40 -2.55 -13.59 5.16
N PHE A 41 -2.91 -12.45 4.60
CA PHE A 41 -3.01 -11.21 5.35
C PHE A 41 -4.16 -11.29 6.35
N LYS A 42 -4.03 -10.57 7.47
CA LYS A 42 -5.20 -10.16 8.24
C LYS A 42 -5.90 -9.03 7.45
N PRO A 43 -7.22 -9.11 7.19
CA PRO A 43 -7.91 -8.05 6.47
C PRO A 43 -7.82 -6.68 7.16
N ILE A 44 -7.67 -5.62 6.38
CA ILE A 44 -7.61 -4.22 6.86
C ILE A 44 -8.64 -3.39 6.08
N GLY A 45 -9.37 -2.55 6.81
CA GLY A 45 -10.46 -1.74 6.25
C GLY A 45 -11.82 -2.44 6.29
N LEU A 46 -12.75 -1.99 5.46
CA LEU A 46 -14.14 -2.45 5.48
C LEU A 46 -14.56 -3.05 4.13
N GLU A 47 -14.90 -4.33 4.14
CA GLU A 47 -15.25 -5.09 2.93
C GLU A 47 -16.45 -4.50 2.17
N THR A 48 -17.37 -3.83 2.89
CA THR A 48 -18.54 -3.12 2.32
C THR A 48 -18.18 -2.03 1.31
N ILE A 49 -16.91 -1.62 1.22
CA ILE A 49 -16.44 -0.77 0.12
C ILE A 49 -16.71 -1.39 -1.25
N LYS A 50 -16.71 -2.72 -1.37
CA LYS A 50 -16.99 -3.44 -2.61
C LYS A 50 -18.45 -3.25 -3.07
N ASP A 51 -19.37 -3.08 -2.12
CA ASP A 51 -20.82 -3.04 -2.35
C ASP A 51 -21.32 -1.65 -2.75
N TYR A 52 -20.56 -0.59 -2.43
CA TYR A 52 -21.02 0.78 -2.62
C TYR A 52 -20.62 1.36 -3.99
N SER A 53 -21.62 1.69 -4.80
CA SER A 53 -21.49 2.59 -5.94
C SER A 53 -21.66 4.05 -5.50
N PHE A 54 -20.89 4.94 -6.12
CA PHE A 54 -20.93 6.39 -5.92
C PHE A 54 -21.19 7.06 -7.28
N PRO A 55 -21.94 8.18 -7.34
CA PRO A 55 -22.04 9.01 -8.53
C PRO A 55 -20.70 9.71 -8.77
N LYS A 56 -20.52 10.31 -9.97
CA LYS A 56 -19.31 11.08 -10.27
C LYS A 56 -19.10 12.25 -9.30
N GLU A 57 -20.17 12.92 -8.91
CA GLU A 57 -20.18 13.95 -7.87
C GLU A 57 -21.50 13.92 -7.10
N TRP A 58 -21.50 14.38 -5.85
CA TRP A 58 -22.68 14.70 -5.05
C TRP A 58 -22.41 15.93 -4.17
N LYS A 59 -23.46 16.59 -3.68
CA LYS A 59 -23.30 17.76 -2.81
C LYS A 59 -23.04 17.38 -1.36
N VAL A 60 -22.29 18.23 -0.67
CA VAL A 60 -22.12 18.18 0.79
C VAL A 60 -22.27 19.59 1.37
N ASN A 61 -22.27 19.69 2.70
CA ASN A 61 -22.28 20.95 3.42
C ASN A 61 -21.24 20.88 4.53
N THR A 62 -19.96 20.87 4.16
CA THR A 62 -18.83 20.56 5.05
C THR A 62 -18.75 21.53 6.23
N TYR A 63 -19.15 22.80 6.03
CA TYR A 63 -19.11 23.85 7.05
C TYR A 63 -20.47 24.23 7.64
N GLY A 64 -21.55 23.51 7.31
CA GLY A 64 -22.87 23.71 7.90
C GLY A 64 -23.55 25.03 7.51
N GLU A 65 -23.32 25.53 6.30
CA GLU A 65 -23.92 26.75 5.78
C GLU A 65 -25.46 26.67 5.73
N GLU A 66 -26.13 27.75 6.15
CA GLU A 66 -27.59 27.79 6.31
C GLU A 66 -28.39 27.67 4.99
N ASN A 67 -27.75 27.93 3.84
CA ASN A 67 -28.42 28.00 2.53
C ASN A 67 -28.19 26.78 1.62
N VAL A 68 -27.46 25.76 2.09
CA VAL A 68 -27.17 24.55 1.30
C VAL A 68 -28.29 23.53 1.46
N SER A 69 -29.11 23.37 0.43
CA SER A 69 -30.12 22.31 0.35
C SER A 69 -29.54 21.04 -0.28
N LEU A 70 -29.40 19.99 0.53
CA LEU A 70 -29.02 18.63 0.12
C LEU A 70 -30.28 17.80 -0.17
N ASN A 71 -30.23 16.97 -1.21
CA ASN A 71 -31.28 15.99 -1.48
C ASN A 71 -31.00 14.65 -0.76
N ASN A 72 -31.97 13.73 -0.76
CA ASN A 72 -31.83 12.43 -0.09
C ASN A 72 -30.70 11.55 -0.66
N ASP A 73 -30.38 11.68 -1.96
CA ASP A 73 -29.29 10.94 -2.59
C ASP A 73 -27.93 11.50 -2.16
N ASP A 74 -27.76 12.83 -2.11
CA ASP A 74 -26.56 13.50 -1.56
C ASP A 74 -26.25 12.96 -0.15
N ILE A 75 -27.25 12.98 0.74
CA ILE A 75 -27.15 12.48 2.12
C ILE A 75 -26.82 10.97 2.16
N ASN A 76 -27.40 10.18 1.27
CA ASN A 76 -27.17 8.73 1.19
C ASN A 76 -25.74 8.40 0.70
N TYR A 77 -25.22 9.11 -0.31
CA TYR A 77 -23.85 8.93 -0.79
C TYR A 77 -22.82 9.40 0.24
N GLN A 78 -23.07 10.54 0.90
CA GLN A 78 -22.24 11.01 2.01
C GLN A 78 -22.20 9.99 3.15
N SER A 79 -23.35 9.47 3.59
CA SER A 79 -23.43 8.44 4.62
C SER A 79 -22.74 7.13 4.23
N LYS A 80 -22.67 6.78 2.93
CA LYS A 80 -21.91 5.63 2.44
C LYS A 80 -20.40 5.86 2.53
N LEU A 81 -19.92 7.07 2.23
CA LEU A 81 -18.51 7.44 2.35
C LEU A 81 -18.05 7.37 3.82
N GLU A 82 -18.79 8.01 4.72
CA GLU A 82 -18.53 7.98 6.18
C GLU A 82 -18.55 6.56 6.76
N LYS A 83 -19.41 5.69 6.22
CA LYS A 83 -19.47 4.27 6.64
C LYS A 83 -18.23 3.48 6.22
N ILE A 84 -17.61 3.77 5.08
CA ILE A 84 -16.38 3.10 4.62
C ILE A 84 -15.11 3.74 5.17
N ASP A 85 -15.15 4.99 5.66
CA ASP A 85 -14.04 5.54 6.43
C ASP A 85 -13.89 4.79 7.78
N TYR A 86 -12.70 4.22 7.96
CA TYR A 86 -12.29 3.46 9.13
C TYR A 86 -11.04 4.03 9.81
N PHE A 87 -10.48 5.16 9.38
CA PHE A 87 -9.20 5.65 9.90
C PHE A 87 -9.23 5.83 11.42
N ASN A 88 -10.27 6.47 11.93
CA ASN A 88 -10.49 6.69 13.36
C ASN A 88 -10.84 5.41 14.14
N ARG A 89 -11.26 4.34 13.44
CA ARG A 89 -11.55 3.03 14.05
C ARG A 89 -10.28 2.21 14.30
N ILE A 90 -9.23 2.44 13.51
CA ILE A 90 -7.91 1.83 13.72
C ILE A 90 -7.22 2.53 14.90
N LYS A 91 -7.04 1.77 15.98
CA LYS A 91 -6.29 2.20 17.17
C LYS A 91 -4.81 1.90 16.98
N GLY A 92 -3.96 2.86 17.35
CA GLY A 92 -2.52 2.67 17.44
C GLY A 92 -2.12 2.02 18.77
N GLY A 93 -1.00 1.31 18.78
CA GLY A 93 -0.33 0.88 20.00
C GLY A 93 0.60 1.96 20.55
N ILE A 94 1.90 1.64 20.62
CA ILE A 94 2.95 2.60 21.00
C ILE A 94 3.23 3.54 19.81
N ASN A 95 3.54 4.82 20.09
CA ASN A 95 3.97 5.77 19.08
C ASN A 95 5.48 5.57 18.81
N GLU A 96 5.78 5.00 17.66
CA GLU A 96 7.10 4.56 17.20
C GLU A 96 7.80 5.60 16.30
N TYR A 97 7.29 6.83 16.20
CA TYR A 97 7.85 7.86 15.28
C TYR A 97 9.33 8.20 15.54
N SER A 98 9.80 8.01 16.78
CA SER A 98 11.19 8.20 17.20
C SER A 98 12.06 6.95 17.04
N ASN A 99 11.49 5.81 16.64
CA ASN A 99 12.20 4.55 16.47
C ASN A 99 12.99 4.56 15.15
N PRO A 100 14.34 4.45 15.18
CA PRO A 100 15.17 4.54 13.98
C PRO A 100 14.91 3.39 12.97
N ASP A 101 14.41 2.23 13.42
CA ASP A 101 14.13 1.07 12.58
C ASP A 101 13.08 1.34 11.49
N TYR A 102 12.19 2.33 11.71
CA TYR A 102 11.14 2.71 10.76
C TYR A 102 11.47 3.98 9.98
N SER A 103 12.64 4.59 10.20
CA SER A 103 13.06 5.79 9.48
C SER A 103 13.20 5.58 7.97
N ASN A 104 13.53 4.35 7.53
CA ASN A 104 13.59 3.99 6.11
C ASN A 104 12.20 3.98 5.45
N PHE A 105 11.18 3.45 6.14
CA PHE A 105 9.78 3.49 5.67
C PHE A 105 9.32 4.94 5.44
N VAL A 106 9.55 5.82 6.43
CA VAL A 106 9.19 7.25 6.33
C VAL A 106 9.92 7.95 5.17
N LYS A 107 11.20 7.67 4.97
CA LYS A 107 12.03 8.31 3.91
C LYS A 107 11.70 7.84 2.49
N GLN A 108 11.19 6.63 2.32
CA GLN A 108 10.79 6.09 1.01
C GLN A 108 9.47 6.70 0.52
N ASP A 109 8.55 7.04 1.44
CA ASP A 109 7.28 7.68 1.09
C ASP A 109 7.47 9.12 0.59
N SER A 110 6.82 9.46 -0.53
CA SER A 110 7.02 10.74 -1.21
C SER A 110 6.51 11.95 -0.43
N LEU A 111 5.50 11.78 0.44
CA LEU A 111 4.90 12.83 1.25
C LEU A 111 5.50 12.83 2.67
N LEU A 112 5.58 11.66 3.32
CA LEU A 112 6.04 11.57 4.70
C LEU A 112 7.50 12.01 4.85
N LYS A 113 8.36 11.78 3.85
CA LYS A 113 9.76 12.26 3.87
C LYS A 113 9.91 13.79 3.90
N LEU A 114 8.89 14.53 3.48
CA LEU A 114 8.85 16.00 3.49
C LEU A 114 8.08 16.55 4.70
N SER A 115 7.35 15.67 5.41
CA SER A 115 6.42 16.04 6.47
C SER A 115 7.06 15.87 7.85
N LYS A 116 6.62 16.67 8.82
CA LYS A 116 6.83 16.39 10.23
C LYS A 116 5.92 15.23 10.62
N ILE A 117 6.50 14.12 11.06
CA ILE A 117 5.72 13.00 11.61
C ILE A 117 5.29 13.34 13.04
N ASP A 118 3.98 13.52 13.24
CA ASP A 118 3.40 13.79 14.56
C ASP A 118 3.16 12.49 15.33
N SER A 119 2.78 11.40 14.63
CA SER A 119 2.75 10.05 15.19
C SER A 119 2.88 8.96 14.13
N LEU A 120 3.44 7.83 14.53
CA LEU A 120 3.57 6.61 13.73
C LEU A 120 3.28 5.43 14.65
N PHE A 121 2.14 4.78 14.49
CA PHE A 121 1.75 3.64 15.31
C PHE A 121 1.83 2.35 14.51
N ILE A 122 2.42 1.30 15.08
CA ILE A 122 2.20 -0.06 14.58
C ILE A 122 0.78 -0.47 15.01
N THR A 123 -0.02 -0.88 14.04
CA THR A 123 -1.42 -1.31 14.22
C THR A 123 -1.58 -2.82 14.03
N ASP A 124 -0.69 -3.43 13.26
CA ASP A 124 -0.55 -4.87 13.15
C ASP A 124 0.88 -5.30 12.80
N SER A 125 1.22 -6.56 13.09
CA SER A 125 2.53 -7.11 12.82
C SER A 125 2.49 -8.63 12.60
N MET A 126 3.18 -9.10 11.58
CA MET A 126 3.35 -10.52 11.29
C MET A 126 4.79 -10.83 10.89
N LYS A 127 5.30 -11.99 11.30
CA LYS A 127 6.60 -12.51 10.84
C LYS A 127 6.36 -13.57 9.76
N LEU A 128 7.15 -13.53 8.70
CA LEU A 128 7.18 -14.52 7.63
C LEU A 128 8.22 -15.59 7.94
N ASN A 129 8.04 -16.78 7.35
CA ASN A 129 8.91 -17.94 7.59
C ASN A 129 10.36 -17.73 7.11
N ASP A 130 10.59 -16.80 6.19
CA ASP A 130 11.89 -16.41 5.65
C ASP A 130 12.59 -15.30 6.47
N GLY A 131 12.01 -14.88 7.60
CA GLY A 131 12.56 -13.85 8.49
C GLY A 131 12.14 -12.43 8.16
N ARG A 132 11.43 -12.18 7.04
CA ARG A 132 10.81 -10.88 6.76
C ARG A 132 9.70 -10.59 7.78
N LYS A 133 9.41 -9.31 8.02
CA LYS A 133 8.27 -8.85 8.84
C LYS A 133 7.33 -7.99 8.02
N ILE A 134 6.04 -8.19 8.17
CA ILE A 134 5.00 -7.32 7.62
C ILE A 134 4.46 -6.49 8.78
N LEU A 135 4.46 -5.17 8.63
CA LEU A 135 3.93 -4.24 9.61
C LEU A 135 2.84 -3.38 8.96
N ALA A 136 1.74 -3.18 9.66
CA ALA A 136 0.76 -2.15 9.31
C ALA A 136 1.03 -0.92 10.19
N PHE A 137 1.15 0.25 9.57
CA PHE A 137 1.34 1.52 10.24
C PHE A 137 0.10 2.39 10.11
N LYS A 138 -0.23 3.12 11.18
CA LYS A 138 -1.08 4.30 11.14
C LYS A 138 -0.22 5.53 11.40
N THR A 139 -0.15 6.43 10.43
CA THR A 139 0.68 7.63 10.45
C THR A 139 -0.19 8.87 10.52
N VAL A 140 0.19 9.84 11.34
CA VAL A 140 -0.31 11.21 11.29
C VAL A 140 0.90 12.12 11.12
N ALA A 141 0.84 12.99 10.11
CA ALA A 141 1.91 13.93 9.80
C ALA A 141 1.34 15.30 9.39
N THR A 142 2.18 16.31 9.54
CA THR A 142 1.91 17.68 9.10
C THR A 142 2.96 18.10 8.08
N LEU A 143 2.51 18.61 6.93
CA LEU A 143 3.39 19.20 5.93
C LEU A 143 3.21 20.73 5.96
N ASP A 144 4.20 21.40 6.54
CA ASP A 144 4.32 22.86 6.47
C ASP A 144 4.82 23.24 5.06
N SER A 145 4.08 24.09 4.35
CA SER A 145 4.43 24.57 3.01
C SER A 145 4.18 26.07 2.90
N ASN A 146 5.08 26.78 2.22
CA ASN A 146 4.91 28.20 1.91
C ASN A 146 3.84 28.46 0.84
N GLU A 147 3.29 27.41 0.22
CA GLU A 147 2.24 27.49 -0.80
C GLU A 147 0.82 27.58 -0.20
N TYR A 148 0.68 27.30 1.10
CA TYR A 148 -0.60 27.20 1.80
C TYR A 148 -0.64 28.10 3.03
N GLU A 149 -1.78 28.73 3.32
CA GLU A 149 -1.97 29.53 4.54
C GLU A 149 -1.98 28.65 5.81
N PHE A 150 -2.45 27.42 5.69
CA PHE A 150 -2.53 26.44 6.78
C PHE A 150 -1.73 25.17 6.43
N PRO A 151 -1.05 24.52 7.40
CA PRO A 151 -0.33 23.28 7.16
C PRO A 151 -1.24 22.13 6.71
N VAL A 152 -0.79 21.37 5.71
CA VAL A 152 -1.52 20.20 5.18
C VAL A 152 -1.47 19.06 6.20
N LYS A 153 -2.60 18.45 6.51
CA LYS A 153 -2.68 17.28 7.40
C LYS A 153 -2.72 15.99 6.59
N ILE A 154 -1.92 15.03 7.03
CA ILE A 154 -1.71 13.76 6.33
C ILE A 154 -2.01 12.62 7.30
N TYR A 155 -3.05 11.86 6.98
CA TYR A 155 -3.50 10.69 7.72
C TYR A 155 -3.32 9.46 6.83
N LYS A 156 -2.54 8.47 7.25
CA LYS A 156 -2.26 7.29 6.42
C LYS A 156 -2.38 5.98 7.18
N VAL A 157 -2.82 4.94 6.47
CA VAL A 157 -2.60 3.54 6.86
C VAL A 157 -1.89 2.85 5.71
N ASP A 158 -0.68 2.40 5.99
CA ASP A 158 0.20 1.73 5.02
C ASP A 158 0.59 0.35 5.56
N ILE A 159 0.69 -0.63 4.66
CA ILE A 159 1.29 -1.93 4.97
C ILE A 159 2.69 -1.98 4.35
N ALA A 160 3.67 -2.47 5.08
CA ALA A 160 5.06 -2.48 4.64
C ALA A 160 5.76 -3.81 4.97
N ILE A 161 6.50 -4.33 4.01
CA ILE A 161 7.31 -5.54 4.13
C ILE A 161 8.75 -5.11 4.41
N PHE A 162 9.34 -5.62 5.48
CA PHE A 162 10.72 -5.35 5.87
C PHE A 162 11.57 -6.62 5.86
N GLU A 163 12.84 -6.42 5.53
CA GLU A 163 13.93 -7.35 5.78
C GLU A 163 14.94 -6.64 6.68
N GLY A 164 15.05 -7.11 7.93
CA GLY A 164 15.70 -6.35 9.00
C GLY A 164 15.08 -4.97 9.21
N ASN A 165 15.85 -3.93 8.92
CA ASN A 165 15.49 -2.50 9.03
C ASN A 165 15.26 -1.82 7.67
N ASN A 166 15.30 -2.59 6.57
CA ASN A 166 15.03 -2.07 5.23
C ASN A 166 13.58 -2.39 4.84
N THR A 167 12.85 -1.38 4.39
CA THR A 167 11.55 -1.56 3.75
C THR A 167 11.77 -1.98 2.29
N ILE A 168 11.25 -3.14 1.92
CA ILE A 168 11.32 -3.70 0.56
C ILE A 168 10.21 -3.10 -0.30
N GLN A 169 9.00 -3.04 0.25
CA GLN A 169 7.78 -2.59 -0.41
C GLN A 169 6.84 -2.02 0.64
N SER A 170 6.10 -0.98 0.27
CA SER A 170 4.96 -0.47 1.03
C SER A 170 3.78 -0.20 0.12
N GLU A 171 2.57 -0.35 0.64
CA GLU A 171 1.32 -0.13 -0.06
C GLU A 171 0.37 0.68 0.82
N ASN A 172 -0.22 1.72 0.22
CA ASN A 172 -1.21 2.54 0.91
C ASN A 172 -2.59 1.87 0.89
N ILE A 173 -3.17 1.64 2.06
CA ILE A 173 -4.52 1.08 2.24
C ILE A 173 -5.52 2.20 2.59
N PHE A 174 -5.06 3.24 3.30
CA PHE A 174 -5.85 4.45 3.54
C PHE A 174 -4.95 5.68 3.40
N SER A 175 -5.41 6.73 2.72
CA SER A 175 -4.85 8.06 2.89
C SER A 175 -5.95 9.11 2.89
N GLU A 176 -5.82 10.09 3.78
CA GLU A 176 -6.56 11.35 3.74
C GLU A 176 -5.52 12.47 3.82
N ILE A 177 -5.55 13.35 2.83
CA ILE A 177 -4.66 14.50 2.73
C ILE A 177 -5.54 15.73 2.68
N ASP A 178 -5.60 16.42 3.80
CA ASP A 178 -6.42 17.60 4.07
C ASP A 178 -5.59 18.85 3.77
N TYR A 179 -5.86 19.45 2.61
CA TYR A 179 -5.32 20.73 2.17
C TYR A 179 -6.34 21.83 2.50
N PRO A 180 -5.92 23.12 2.52
CA PRO A 180 -6.89 24.22 2.59
C PRO A 180 -7.96 24.06 1.50
N TYR A 181 -9.22 24.03 1.93
CA TYR A 181 -10.44 23.95 1.11
C TYR A 181 -10.65 22.65 0.29
N THR A 182 -9.76 21.66 0.37
CA THR A 182 -9.92 20.39 -0.36
C THR A 182 -9.20 19.21 0.32
N THR A 183 -9.90 18.09 0.47
CA THR A 183 -9.37 16.85 1.04
C THR A 183 -9.33 15.74 -0.01
N LYS A 184 -8.17 15.10 -0.18
CA LYS A 184 -8.01 13.94 -1.07
C LYS A 184 -8.01 12.66 -0.24
N GLN A 185 -9.00 11.81 -0.49
CA GLN A 185 -9.19 10.54 0.22
C GLN A 185 -8.98 9.34 -0.70
N ASN A 186 -8.25 8.34 -0.22
CA ASN A 186 -8.10 7.03 -0.84
C ASN A 186 -8.43 5.99 0.23
N ILE A 187 -9.50 5.24 0.03
CA ILE A 187 -9.94 4.20 0.97
C ILE A 187 -9.86 2.86 0.26
N CYS A 188 -9.15 1.90 0.85
CA CYS A 188 -9.08 0.53 0.36
C CYS A 188 -9.61 -0.48 1.38
N TYR A 189 -9.99 -1.64 0.89
CA TYR A 189 -10.07 -2.86 1.69
C TYR A 189 -8.97 -3.83 1.23
N LEU A 190 -8.12 -4.26 2.17
CA LEU A 190 -7.18 -5.35 1.98
C LEU A 190 -7.86 -6.66 2.40
N ASP A 191 -8.00 -7.60 1.47
CA ASP A 191 -8.50 -8.94 1.75
C ASP A 191 -7.38 -9.88 2.27
N LYS A 192 -7.79 -11.05 2.76
CA LYS A 192 -6.85 -12.06 3.30
C LYS A 192 -5.87 -12.64 2.26
N ASN A 193 -6.10 -12.44 0.97
CA ASN A 193 -5.29 -12.97 -0.13
C ASN A 193 -4.37 -11.90 -0.75
N GLY A 194 -4.31 -10.70 -0.17
CA GLY A 194 -3.49 -9.59 -0.67
C GLY A 194 -4.17 -8.70 -1.70
N ASN A 195 -5.48 -8.88 -1.94
CA ASN A 195 -6.19 -8.02 -2.87
C ASN A 195 -6.63 -6.73 -2.18
N LEU A 196 -6.22 -5.60 -2.76
CA LEU A 196 -6.75 -4.28 -2.48
C LEU A 196 -7.92 -3.97 -3.41
N ASP A 197 -9.06 -3.60 -2.83
CA ASP A 197 -10.20 -2.97 -3.50
C ASP A 197 -10.29 -1.51 -3.03
N CYS A 198 -9.96 -0.55 -3.91
CA CYS A 198 -9.79 0.85 -3.53
C CYS A 198 -10.76 1.80 -4.24
N LYS A 199 -11.12 2.89 -3.56
CA LYS A 199 -11.88 4.04 -4.07
C LYS A 199 -11.17 5.34 -3.75
N LYS A 200 -11.20 6.28 -4.70
CA LYS A 200 -10.62 7.61 -4.57
C LYS A 200 -11.71 8.68 -4.59
N PHE A 201 -11.51 9.69 -3.75
CA PHE A 201 -12.42 10.82 -3.60
C PHE A 201 -11.62 12.12 -3.47
N THR A 202 -12.19 13.20 -4.00
CA THR A 202 -11.78 14.58 -3.71
C THR A 202 -12.99 15.28 -3.09
N ILE A 203 -12.80 15.84 -1.89
CA ILE A 203 -13.84 16.47 -1.05
C ILE A 203 -13.52 17.95 -0.99
N ASP A 204 -14.36 18.78 -1.60
CA ASP A 204 -14.28 20.24 -1.51
C ASP A 204 -15.36 20.75 -0.53
N GLU A 205 -15.54 22.07 -0.42
CA GLU A 205 -16.44 22.69 0.55
C GLU A 205 -17.93 22.29 0.36
N ASP A 206 -18.39 22.27 -0.89
CA ASP A 206 -19.79 22.06 -1.29
C ASP A 206 -20.06 20.71 -1.99
N LYS A 207 -19.01 19.95 -2.32
CA LYS A 207 -19.09 18.74 -3.16
C LYS A 207 -18.07 17.68 -2.81
N VAL A 208 -18.43 16.43 -3.12
CA VAL A 208 -17.48 15.33 -3.23
C VAL A 208 -17.48 14.78 -4.66
N TYR A 209 -16.30 14.54 -5.19
CA TYR A 209 -16.05 13.90 -6.47
C TYR A 209 -15.54 12.48 -6.24
N PHE A 210 -16.07 11.52 -7.00
CA PHE A 210 -15.59 10.14 -7.03
C PHE A 210 -14.62 9.98 -8.21
N ASP A 211 -13.32 9.96 -7.89
CA ASP A 211 -12.24 9.89 -8.87
C ASP A 211 -12.03 8.47 -9.44
N GLY A 212 -12.74 7.48 -8.90
CA GLY A 212 -12.85 6.12 -9.43
C GLY A 212 -12.32 5.02 -8.50
N THR A 213 -12.17 3.83 -9.06
CA THR A 213 -11.68 2.63 -8.37
C THR A 213 -10.40 2.09 -8.99
N TYR A 214 -9.59 1.42 -8.17
CA TYR A 214 -8.54 0.54 -8.67
C TYR A 214 -8.48 -0.73 -7.82
N LYS A 215 -7.89 -1.79 -8.40
CA LYS A 215 -7.59 -3.04 -7.71
C LYS A 215 -6.12 -3.38 -7.86
N LYS A 216 -5.53 -4.01 -6.85
CA LYS A 216 -4.13 -4.46 -6.86
C LYS A 216 -3.99 -5.73 -6.04
N ASN A 217 -3.07 -6.61 -6.41
CA ASN A 217 -2.60 -7.70 -5.55
C ASN A 217 -1.20 -7.32 -5.03
N ILE A 218 -0.96 -7.53 -3.73
CA ILE A 218 0.30 -7.19 -3.02
C ILE A 218 1.22 -8.41 -2.96
#